data_AF-A0A350C2K2-F1
#
_entry.id   AF-A0A350C2K2-F1
#
_cell.length_a   1.000
_cell.length_b   1.000
_cell.length_c   1.000
_cell.angle_alpha   90.00
_cell.angle_beta   90.00
_cell.angle_gamma   90.00
#
_symmetry.space_group_name_H-M   'P 1'
#
loop_
_entity.id
_entity.type
_entity.pdbx_description
1 polymer ?
#
loop_
_entity_poly.entity_id
_entity_poly.type
_entity_poly.pdbx_seq_one_letter_code
_entity_poly.pdbx_strand_id
1 'polypeptide(L)'
;MPFNAEQLNMELSLEQKFQEKIDRDERIEPRDWMPDSYRKTLVRQISQHAHSEVVGMLPEGNWISRAPSLRRKLGLMAKVQDEAGHGLYLYSAAETLGIERDTLIDQLHTGKAKYSSIFNYPTLTWADIGTIGWLVDGAAIMNQVPLCRCSYGPYARAMVRVCKEESFHQRQGFEILLSLCQGSPEQKAMAQDALNRWWWPSLMMFGPSDIDSPHTQQ
;
A
#
# COMPACT_ATOMS: atom_id res chain seq x y z
N MET A 1 58.88 8.65 17.49
CA MET A 1 57.59 8.32 18.12
C MET A 1 57.12 7.00 17.53
N PRO A 2 56.88 5.94 18.32
CA PRO A 2 56.40 4.70 17.74
C PRO A 2 54.96 4.90 17.27
N PHE A 3 54.68 4.51 16.04
CA PHE A 3 53.32 4.33 15.55
C PHE A 3 52.60 3.39 16.51
N ASN A 4 51.55 3.87 17.18
CA ASN A 4 50.76 3.03 18.05
C ASN A 4 49.95 2.07 17.16
N ALA A 5 50.35 0.80 17.15
CA ALA A 5 49.68 -0.28 16.43
C ALA A 5 48.31 -0.65 17.03
N GLU A 6 47.84 0.08 18.06
CA GLU A 6 46.49 -0.04 18.62
C GLU A 6 45.38 0.60 17.77
N GLN A 7 45.66 1.16 16.60
CA GLN A 7 44.64 1.42 15.57
C GLN A 7 44.25 0.13 14.79
N LEU A 8 44.18 -1.00 15.49
CA LEU A 8 43.83 -2.29 14.93
C LEU A 8 42.30 -2.47 14.97
N ASN A 9 41.64 -2.33 13.82
CA ASN A 9 40.31 -2.86 13.49
C ASN A 9 39.34 -3.05 14.68
N MET A 10 38.67 -1.98 15.12
CA MET A 10 37.38 -2.18 15.78
C MET A 10 36.41 -2.71 14.73
N GLU A 11 36.20 -4.03 14.71
CA GLU A 11 35.11 -4.62 13.95
C GLU A 11 33.80 -3.99 14.41
N LEU A 12 33.13 -3.29 13.50
CA LEU A 12 31.81 -2.72 13.74
C LEU A 12 30.84 -3.82 14.17
N SER A 13 29.97 -3.52 15.15
CA SER A 13 28.86 -4.41 15.50
C SER A 13 27.92 -4.59 14.30
N LEU A 14 27.07 -5.62 14.35
CA LEU A 14 26.09 -5.85 13.28
C LEU A 14 25.11 -4.68 13.16
N GLU A 15 24.71 -4.10 14.28
CA GLU A 15 23.87 -2.90 14.37
C GLU A 15 24.55 -1.70 13.71
N GLN A 16 25.84 -1.48 13.97
CA GLN A 16 26.59 -0.38 13.36
C GLN A 16 26.73 -0.58 11.85
N LYS A 17 27.04 -1.80 11.38
CA LYS A 17 27.10 -2.12 9.95
C LYS A 17 25.75 -1.91 9.26
N PHE A 18 24.66 -2.28 9.93
CA PHE A 18 23.31 -2.03 9.44
C PHE A 18 23.03 -0.52 9.34
N GLN A 19 23.32 0.25 10.40
CA GLN A 19 23.07 1.69 10.41
C GLN A 19 23.90 2.42 9.35
N GLU A 20 25.19 2.09 9.21
CA GLU A 20 26.03 2.65 8.15
C GLU A 20 25.51 2.33 6.75
N LYS A 21 24.89 1.16 6.55
CA LYS A 21 24.26 0.78 5.29
C LYS A 21 23.03 1.66 5.02
N ILE A 22 22.20 1.89 6.04
CA ILE A 22 21.05 2.81 5.97
C ILE A 22 21.51 4.24 5.66
N ASP A 23 22.54 4.74 6.35
CA ASP A 23 23.06 6.11 6.18
C ASP A 23 23.66 6.35 4.78
N ARG A 24 24.10 5.28 4.10
CA ARG A 24 24.59 5.31 2.70
C ARG A 24 23.49 5.07 1.67
N ASP A 25 22.22 5.05 2.06
CA ASP A 25 21.06 4.73 1.20
C ASP A 25 21.18 3.35 0.49
N GLU A 26 21.95 2.44 1.06
CA GLU A 26 22.10 1.08 0.53
C GLU A 26 20.92 0.21 0.98
N ARG A 27 20.34 -0.55 0.04
CA ARG A 27 19.18 -1.40 0.33
C ARG A 27 19.56 -2.62 1.15
N ILE A 28 18.75 -2.92 2.16
CA ILE A 28 18.79 -4.17 2.91
C ILE A 28 18.14 -5.27 2.06
N GLU A 29 18.83 -6.40 1.91
CA GLU A 29 18.39 -7.57 1.14
C GLU A 29 18.11 -8.76 2.06
N PRO A 30 17.38 -9.80 1.60
CA PRO A 30 16.91 -10.90 2.46
C PRO A 30 18.00 -11.66 3.23
N ARG A 31 19.21 -11.73 2.66
CA ARG A 31 20.37 -12.43 3.26
C ARG A 31 21.18 -11.55 4.18
N ASP A 32 20.93 -10.24 4.19
CA ASP A 32 21.62 -9.33 5.08
C ASP A 32 21.15 -9.55 6.52
N TRP A 33 22.07 -9.33 7.46
CA TRP A 33 21.67 -9.16 8.84
C TRP A 33 20.86 -7.87 8.98
N MET A 34 19.81 -7.90 9.79
CA MET A 34 18.98 -6.75 10.14
C MET A 34 18.45 -6.93 11.57
N PRO A 35 18.19 -5.84 12.31
CA PRO A 35 17.59 -5.93 13.63
C PRO A 35 16.23 -6.66 13.62
N ASP A 36 15.95 -7.44 14.67
CA ASP A 36 14.67 -8.15 14.80
C ASP A 36 13.47 -7.19 14.84
N SER A 37 13.63 -6.01 15.44
CA SER A 37 12.60 -4.97 15.45
C SER A 37 12.30 -4.47 14.04
N TYR A 38 13.33 -4.22 13.23
CA TYR A 38 13.21 -3.84 11.83
C TYR A 38 12.49 -4.92 11.02
N ARG A 39 12.90 -6.18 11.15
CA ARG A 39 12.25 -7.33 10.49
C ARG A 39 10.77 -7.44 10.87
N LYS A 40 10.44 -7.39 12.17
CA LYS A 40 9.06 -7.50 12.66
C LYS A 40 8.19 -6.34 12.18
N THR A 41 8.71 -5.11 12.20
CA THR A 41 8.00 -3.94 11.70
C THR A 41 7.71 -4.03 10.21
N LEU A 42 8.68 -4.49 9.40
CA LEU A 42 8.46 -4.71 7.97
C LEU A 42 7.48 -5.84 7.69
N VAL A 43 7.59 -6.98 8.38
CA VAL A 43 6.59 -8.06 8.25
C VAL A 43 5.20 -7.51 8.53
N ARG A 44 5.03 -6.74 9.62
CA ARG A 44 3.76 -6.10 9.95
C ARG A 44 3.29 -5.16 8.83
N GLN A 45 4.15 -4.28 8.34
CA GLN A 45 3.74 -3.27 7.36
C GLN A 45 3.42 -3.90 5.99
N ILE A 46 4.30 -4.75 5.48
CA ILE A 46 4.16 -5.37 4.15
C ILE A 46 2.98 -6.34 4.14
N SER A 47 2.76 -7.12 5.21
CA SER A 47 1.59 -7.99 5.30
C SER A 47 0.28 -7.21 5.32
N GLN A 48 0.18 -6.15 6.12
CA GLN A 48 -1.02 -5.31 6.17
C GLN A 48 -1.25 -4.58 4.84
N HIS A 49 -0.19 -4.25 4.10
CA HIS A 49 -0.28 -3.77 2.73
C HIS A 49 -0.86 -4.85 1.81
N ALA A 50 -0.31 -6.07 1.83
CA ALA A 50 -0.83 -7.19 1.03
C ALA A 50 -2.29 -7.53 1.36
N HIS A 51 -2.66 -7.46 2.64
CA HIS A 51 -4.04 -7.63 3.09
C HIS A 51 -4.96 -6.53 2.54
N SER A 52 -4.44 -5.30 2.46
CA SER A 52 -5.17 -4.16 1.91
C SER A 52 -5.51 -4.38 0.45
N GLU A 53 -4.58 -4.88 -0.37
CA GLU A 53 -4.87 -5.25 -1.76
C GLU A 53 -6.00 -6.28 -1.87
N VAL A 54 -5.91 -7.36 -1.10
CA VAL A 54 -6.91 -8.45 -1.15
C VAL A 54 -8.29 -7.98 -0.68
N VAL A 55 -8.35 -7.21 0.40
CA VAL A 55 -9.62 -6.73 0.94
C VAL A 55 -10.20 -5.60 0.08
N GLY A 56 -9.36 -4.80 -0.58
CA GLY A 56 -9.76 -3.74 -1.51
C GLY A 56 -10.56 -4.22 -2.72
N MET A 57 -10.31 -5.47 -3.14
CA MET A 57 -11.08 -6.12 -4.19
C MET A 57 -12.58 -6.27 -3.85
N LEU A 58 -12.97 -6.27 -2.57
CA LEU A 58 -14.36 -6.50 -2.14
C LEU A 58 -15.29 -5.33 -2.46
N PRO A 59 -15.05 -4.08 -1.99
CA PRO A 59 -15.90 -2.94 -2.31
C PRO A 59 -16.02 -2.68 -3.82
N GLU A 60 -14.95 -2.89 -4.58
CA GLU A 60 -14.97 -2.74 -6.03
C GLU A 60 -15.61 -3.92 -6.76
N GLY A 61 -15.31 -5.14 -6.32
CA GLY A 61 -15.92 -6.39 -6.80
C GLY A 61 -17.44 -6.37 -6.71
N ASN A 62 -17.97 -5.70 -5.68
CA ASN A 62 -19.41 -5.46 -5.50
C ASN A 62 -20.07 -4.87 -6.77
N TRP A 63 -19.37 -4.05 -7.55
CA TRP A 63 -19.92 -3.36 -8.72
C TRP A 63 -19.56 -3.98 -10.07
N ILE A 64 -18.73 -5.03 -10.12
CA ILE A 64 -18.34 -5.69 -11.39
C ILE A 64 -19.56 -6.12 -12.20
N SER A 65 -20.56 -6.75 -11.57
CA SER A 65 -21.76 -7.20 -12.29
C SER A 65 -22.70 -6.05 -12.70
N ARG A 66 -22.61 -4.89 -12.03
CA ARG A 66 -23.54 -3.76 -12.10
C ARG A 66 -22.98 -2.52 -12.81
N ALA A 67 -21.75 -2.57 -13.31
CA ALA A 67 -21.12 -1.46 -14.02
C ALA A 67 -22.00 -1.00 -15.22
N PRO A 68 -22.16 0.32 -15.44
CA PRO A 68 -23.17 0.88 -16.33
C PRO A 68 -22.85 0.73 -17.83
N SER A 69 -21.66 0.26 -18.18
CA SER A 69 -21.29 -0.04 -19.56
C SER A 69 -20.20 -1.11 -19.61
N LEU A 70 -20.09 -1.80 -20.76
CA LEU A 70 -19.05 -2.82 -20.97
C LEU A 70 -17.63 -2.22 -20.87
N ARG A 71 -17.43 -0.99 -21.37
CA ARG A 71 -16.14 -0.29 -21.25
C ARG A 71 -15.74 -0.11 -19.79
N ARG A 72 -16.67 0.36 -18.94
CA ARG A 72 -16.39 0.56 -17.50
C ARG A 72 -16.26 -0.77 -16.76
N LYS A 73 -17.04 -1.78 -17.14
CA LYS A 73 -16.93 -3.15 -16.60
C LYS A 73 -15.55 -3.77 -16.87
N LEU A 74 -15.07 -3.68 -18.11
CA LEU A 74 -13.74 -4.17 -18.49
C LEU A 74 -12.63 -3.46 -17.71
N GLY A 75 -12.72 -2.13 -17.58
CA GLY A 75 -11.75 -1.36 -16.78
C GLY A 75 -11.73 -1.77 -15.31
N LEU A 76 -12.90 -1.94 -14.69
CA LEU A 76 -13.02 -2.37 -13.29
C LEU A 76 -12.48 -3.80 -13.08
N MET A 77 -12.78 -4.72 -14.00
CA MET A 77 -12.25 -6.08 -13.93
C MET A 77 -10.72 -6.12 -14.05
N ALA A 78 -10.14 -5.30 -14.93
CA ALA A 78 -8.69 -5.19 -15.06
C ALA A 78 -8.06 -4.63 -13.78
N LYS A 79 -8.65 -3.59 -13.17
CA LYS A 79 -8.19 -3.04 -11.89
C LYS A 79 -8.18 -4.09 -10.78
N VAL A 80 -9.32 -4.74 -10.55
CA VAL A 80 -9.46 -5.75 -9.48
C VAL A 80 -8.56 -6.97 -9.73
N GLN A 81 -8.29 -7.32 -10.99
CA GLN A 81 -7.29 -8.34 -11.33
C GLN A 81 -5.88 -7.92 -10.93
N ASP A 82 -5.50 -6.67 -11.20
CA ASP A 82 -4.18 -6.15 -10.85
C ASP A 82 -4.00 -6.06 -9.33
N GLU A 83 -5.02 -5.66 -8.56
CA GLU A 83 -4.99 -5.69 -7.08
C GLU A 83 -4.66 -7.08 -6.54
N ALA A 84 -5.25 -8.13 -7.12
CA ALA A 84 -4.89 -9.50 -6.75
C ALA A 84 -3.40 -9.80 -7.04
N GLY A 85 -2.88 -9.32 -8.16
CA GLY A 85 -1.46 -9.41 -8.53
C GLY A 85 -0.55 -8.63 -7.58
N HIS A 86 -0.95 -7.44 -7.15
CA HIS A 86 -0.23 -6.60 -6.20
C HIS A 86 -0.15 -7.27 -4.84
N GLY A 87 -1.24 -7.84 -4.36
CA GLY A 87 -1.26 -8.67 -3.16
C GLY A 87 -0.25 -9.81 -3.24
N LEU A 88 -0.15 -10.50 -4.38
CA LEU A 88 0.86 -11.56 -4.60
C LEU A 88 2.30 -11.04 -4.54
N TYR A 89 2.59 -9.90 -5.16
CA TYR A 89 3.92 -9.28 -5.07
C TYR A 89 4.29 -8.91 -3.64
N LEU A 90 3.34 -8.37 -2.88
CA LEU A 90 3.55 -7.96 -1.49
C LEU A 90 3.71 -9.15 -0.54
N TYR A 91 2.90 -10.20 -0.67
CA TYR A 91 3.12 -11.44 0.08
C TYR A 91 4.49 -12.04 -0.24
N SER A 92 4.88 -12.08 -1.53
CA SER A 92 6.21 -12.57 -1.92
C SER A 92 7.33 -11.75 -1.28
N ALA A 93 7.17 -10.42 -1.18
CA ALA A 93 8.13 -9.56 -0.49
C ALA A 93 8.17 -9.83 1.02
N ALA A 94 7.02 -10.06 1.68
CA ALA A 94 6.96 -10.40 3.09
C ALA A 94 7.61 -11.76 3.39
N GLU A 95 7.44 -12.77 2.53
CA GLU A 95 8.03 -14.10 2.69
C GLU A 95 9.56 -14.08 2.72
N THR A 96 10.18 -13.10 2.04
CA THR A 96 11.65 -12.92 2.10
C THR A 96 12.16 -12.51 3.49
N LEU A 97 11.28 -12.13 4.42
CA LEU A 97 11.61 -11.86 5.82
C LEU A 97 11.50 -13.09 6.73
N GLY A 98 11.10 -14.26 6.18
CA GLY A 98 11.07 -15.54 6.88
C GLY A 98 9.72 -15.88 7.53
N ILE A 99 8.61 -15.37 6.99
CA ILE A 99 7.25 -15.70 7.42
C ILE A 99 6.45 -16.27 6.25
N GLU A 100 5.65 -17.31 6.48
CA GLU A 100 4.82 -17.94 5.45
C GLU A 100 3.56 -17.11 5.15
N ARG A 101 3.16 -17.01 3.89
CA ARG A 101 1.93 -16.32 3.48
C ARG A 101 0.69 -16.86 4.19
N ASP A 102 0.56 -18.18 4.36
CA ASP A 102 -0.60 -18.77 5.04
C ASP A 102 -0.75 -18.26 6.48
N THR A 103 0.38 -18.08 7.17
CA THR A 103 0.39 -17.48 8.52
C THR A 103 -0.11 -16.03 8.50
N LEU A 104 0.29 -15.26 7.48
CA LEU A 104 -0.18 -13.88 7.32
C LEU A 104 -1.69 -13.82 7.04
N ILE A 105 -2.20 -14.70 6.17
CA ILE A 105 -3.62 -14.79 5.86
C ILE A 105 -4.43 -15.19 7.10
N ASP A 106 -3.95 -16.14 7.89
CA ASP A 106 -4.59 -16.50 9.15
C ASP A 106 -4.61 -15.33 10.15
N GLN A 107 -3.55 -14.53 10.20
CA GLN A 107 -3.52 -13.32 11.03
C GLN A 107 -4.56 -12.28 10.57
N LEU A 108 -4.78 -12.13 9.27
CA LEU A 108 -5.85 -11.30 8.72
C LEU A 108 -7.23 -11.83 9.14
N HIS A 109 -7.51 -13.12 8.90
CA HIS A 109 -8.82 -13.71 9.21
C HIS A 109 -9.15 -13.75 10.69
N THR A 110 -8.13 -13.90 11.55
CA THR A 110 -8.31 -13.87 13.02
C THR A 110 -8.32 -12.45 13.60
N GLY A 111 -8.13 -11.42 12.78
CA GLY A 111 -8.09 -10.01 13.21
C GLY A 111 -6.83 -9.61 13.98
N LYS A 112 -5.79 -10.45 13.98
CA LYS A 112 -4.47 -10.15 14.57
C LYS A 112 -3.69 -9.14 13.73
N ALA A 113 -3.82 -9.21 12.41
CA ALA A 113 -3.28 -8.23 11.47
C ALA A 113 -4.41 -7.36 10.90
N LYS A 114 -4.05 -6.13 10.55
CA LYS A 114 -4.99 -5.14 9.98
C LYS A 114 -4.94 -5.15 8.45
N TYR A 115 -5.85 -4.40 7.85
CA TYR A 115 -5.80 -3.91 6.48
C TYR A 115 -6.21 -2.43 6.51
N SER A 116 -6.07 -1.74 5.37
CA SER A 116 -6.40 -0.31 5.26
C SER A 116 -7.84 -0.04 5.69
N SER A 117 -8.02 0.96 6.55
CA SER A 117 -9.32 1.33 7.13
C SER A 117 -10.36 1.65 6.07
N ILE A 118 -9.92 2.17 4.91
CA ILE A 118 -10.76 2.63 3.80
C ILE A 118 -11.69 1.55 3.26
N PHE A 119 -11.30 0.27 3.35
CA PHE A 119 -12.08 -0.84 2.81
C PHE A 119 -13.20 -1.32 3.73
N ASN A 120 -13.42 -0.64 4.86
CA ASN A 120 -14.60 -0.84 5.72
C ASN A 120 -15.82 -0.01 5.27
N TYR A 121 -15.67 0.85 4.27
CA TYR A 121 -16.73 1.74 3.79
C TYR A 121 -17.50 1.11 2.61
N PRO A 122 -18.84 1.19 2.57
CA PRO A 122 -19.65 0.51 1.56
C PRO A 122 -19.70 1.28 0.22
N THR A 123 -19.73 0.54 -0.89
CA THR A 123 -19.95 1.08 -2.23
C THR A 123 -21.43 1.11 -2.61
N LEU A 124 -22.10 2.24 -2.31
CA LEU A 124 -23.56 2.36 -2.41
C LEU A 124 -24.06 2.66 -3.83
N THR A 125 -23.28 3.38 -4.63
CA THR A 125 -23.61 3.83 -5.99
C THR A 125 -22.44 3.60 -6.94
N TRP A 126 -22.65 3.75 -8.25
CA TRP A 126 -21.57 3.65 -9.22
C TRP A 126 -20.51 4.75 -9.05
N ALA A 127 -20.90 5.92 -8.55
CA ALA A 127 -19.96 7.02 -8.31
C ALA A 127 -18.90 6.63 -7.26
N ASP A 128 -19.23 5.76 -6.31
CA ASP A 128 -18.28 5.23 -5.33
C ASP A 128 -17.06 4.57 -5.98
N ILE A 129 -17.26 3.84 -7.09
CA ILE A 129 -16.15 3.21 -7.84
C ILE A 129 -15.26 4.27 -8.49
N GLY A 130 -15.85 5.34 -9.00
CA GLY A 130 -15.08 6.48 -9.51
C GLY A 130 -14.30 7.19 -8.39
N THR A 131 -14.91 7.35 -7.22
CA THR A 131 -14.26 7.99 -6.06
C THR A 131 -13.17 7.13 -5.44
N ILE A 132 -13.36 5.81 -5.34
CA ILE A 132 -12.29 4.89 -4.93
C ILE A 132 -11.12 5.00 -5.91
N GLY A 133 -11.38 4.73 -7.19
CA GLY A 133 -10.34 4.78 -8.21
C GLY A 133 -9.65 6.15 -8.31
N TRP A 134 -10.30 7.27 -8.03
CA TRP A 134 -9.64 8.58 -8.09
C TRP A 134 -8.95 8.98 -6.78
N LEU A 135 -9.73 9.01 -5.70
CA LEU A 135 -9.35 9.62 -4.43
C LEU A 135 -8.64 8.64 -3.50
N VAL A 136 -9.16 7.41 -3.39
CA VAL A 136 -8.57 6.35 -2.56
C VAL A 136 -7.26 5.88 -3.18
N ASP A 137 -7.24 5.52 -4.47
CA ASP A 137 -6.00 5.17 -5.17
C ASP A 137 -5.04 6.37 -5.23
N GLY A 138 -5.56 7.60 -5.34
CA GLY A 138 -4.75 8.81 -5.28
C GLY A 138 -4.00 8.93 -3.94
N ALA A 139 -4.68 8.70 -2.82
CA ALA A 139 -4.07 8.66 -1.50
C ALA A 139 -3.09 7.48 -1.35
N ALA A 140 -3.43 6.30 -1.90
CA ALA A 140 -2.54 5.14 -1.92
C ALA A 140 -1.24 5.47 -2.68
N ILE A 141 -1.32 6.00 -3.90
CA ILE A 141 -0.15 6.39 -4.70
C ILE A 141 0.73 7.41 -3.95
N MET A 142 0.13 8.40 -3.27
CA MET A 142 0.90 9.35 -2.46
C MET A 142 1.68 8.68 -1.32
N ASN A 143 1.13 7.62 -0.71
CA ASN A 143 1.82 6.81 0.29
C ASN A 143 2.84 5.83 -0.31
N GLN A 144 2.56 5.29 -1.49
CA GLN A 144 3.35 4.21 -2.10
C GLN A 144 4.57 4.70 -2.89
N VAL A 145 4.49 5.87 -3.54
CA VAL A 145 5.62 6.43 -4.29
C VAL A 145 6.87 6.65 -3.40
N PRO A 146 6.76 7.18 -2.17
CA PRO A 146 7.88 7.21 -1.23
C PRO A 146 8.44 5.81 -0.90
N LEU A 147 7.58 4.79 -0.82
CA LEU A 147 8.00 3.42 -0.50
C LEU A 147 8.82 2.74 -1.62
N CYS A 148 8.80 3.26 -2.85
CA CYS A 148 9.78 2.88 -3.89
C CYS A 148 11.23 3.13 -3.43
N ARG A 149 11.43 3.99 -2.42
CA ARG A 149 12.73 4.32 -1.83
C ARG A 149 12.94 3.78 -0.41
N CYS A 150 12.05 2.92 0.12
CA CYS A 150 12.20 2.36 1.47
C CYS A 150 13.44 1.45 1.62
N SER A 151 14.06 1.37 2.78
CA SER A 151 15.36 0.70 2.94
C SER A 151 15.37 -0.81 2.60
N TYR A 152 14.22 -1.50 2.61
CA TYR A 152 14.17 -2.93 2.26
C TYR A 152 13.96 -3.17 0.76
N GLY A 153 14.95 -3.79 0.13
CA GLY A 153 15.03 -3.98 -1.32
C GLY A 153 13.82 -4.70 -1.94
N PRO A 154 13.40 -5.87 -1.43
CA PRO A 154 12.24 -6.60 -1.97
C PRO A 154 10.96 -5.75 -1.97
N TYR A 155 10.71 -5.02 -0.89
CA TYR A 155 9.52 -4.19 -0.77
C TYR A 155 9.56 -3.00 -1.73
N ALA A 156 10.69 -2.30 -1.80
CA ALA A 156 10.89 -1.20 -2.74
C ALA A 156 10.70 -1.62 -4.20
N ARG A 157 11.21 -2.81 -4.60
CA ARG A 157 11.04 -3.34 -5.95
C ARG A 157 9.59 -3.72 -6.27
N ALA A 158 8.85 -4.22 -5.29
CA ALA A 158 7.42 -4.47 -5.43
C ALA A 158 6.67 -3.14 -5.67
N MET A 159 6.94 -2.12 -4.86
CA MET A 159 6.32 -0.79 -4.99
C MET A 159 6.58 -0.13 -6.34
N VAL A 160 7.76 -0.32 -6.95
CA VAL A 160 8.02 0.19 -8.31
C VAL A 160 7.08 -0.42 -9.35
N ARG A 161 6.67 -1.69 -9.19
CA ARG A 161 5.72 -2.35 -10.11
C ARG A 161 4.29 -1.90 -9.82
N VAL A 162 3.88 -1.97 -8.55
CA VAL A 162 2.54 -1.57 -8.09
C VAL A 162 2.25 -0.13 -8.51
N CYS A 163 3.11 0.84 -8.18
CA CYS A 163 2.92 2.25 -8.55
C CYS A 163 2.83 2.50 -10.06
N LYS A 164 3.51 1.69 -10.90
CA LYS A 164 3.41 1.82 -12.36
C LYS A 164 2.02 1.42 -12.85
N GLU A 165 1.49 0.34 -12.32
CA GLU A 165 0.20 -0.24 -12.72
C GLU A 165 -0.97 0.59 -12.15
N GLU A 166 -0.92 0.95 -10.86
CA GLU A 166 -1.99 1.73 -10.20
C GLU A 166 -2.23 3.11 -10.81
N SER A 167 -1.18 3.79 -11.27
CA SER A 167 -1.34 5.14 -11.85
C SER A 167 -2.28 5.16 -13.06
N PHE A 168 -2.38 4.05 -13.78
CA PHE A 168 -3.32 3.89 -14.89
C PHE A 168 -4.75 3.76 -14.38
N HIS A 169 -4.98 2.90 -13.38
CA HIS A 169 -6.30 2.71 -12.76
C HIS A 169 -6.81 3.97 -12.09
N GLN A 170 -5.90 4.74 -11.48
CA GLN A 170 -6.25 5.99 -10.83
C GLN A 170 -6.83 7.01 -11.81
N ARG A 171 -6.23 7.10 -13.01
CA ARG A 171 -6.75 7.93 -14.10
C ARG A 171 -8.13 7.46 -14.56
N GLN A 172 -8.37 6.16 -14.62
CA GLN A 172 -9.66 5.59 -15.02
C GLN A 172 -10.77 5.95 -14.02
N GLY A 173 -10.47 5.96 -12.71
CA GLY A 173 -11.37 6.44 -11.66
C GLY A 173 -11.72 7.92 -11.84
N PHE A 174 -10.72 8.76 -12.11
CA PHE A 174 -10.94 10.18 -12.40
C PHE A 174 -11.87 10.38 -13.62
N GLU A 175 -11.66 9.61 -14.69
CA GLU A 175 -12.52 9.69 -15.88
C GLU A 175 -13.97 9.26 -15.60
N ILE A 176 -14.22 8.34 -14.67
CA ILE A 176 -15.58 7.98 -14.25
C ILE A 176 -16.27 9.20 -13.64
N LEU A 177 -15.62 9.85 -12.67
CA LEU A 177 -16.19 11.02 -12.02
C LEU A 177 -16.36 12.19 -13.00
N LEU A 178 -15.39 12.42 -13.89
CA LEU A 178 -15.51 13.44 -14.93
C LEU A 178 -16.74 13.19 -15.82
N SER A 179 -16.99 11.93 -16.20
CA SER A 179 -18.16 11.56 -17.00
C SER A 179 -19.47 11.85 -16.26
N LEU A 180 -19.53 11.59 -14.94
CA LEU A 180 -20.69 11.89 -14.11
C LEU A 180 -20.90 13.39 -13.95
N CYS A 181 -19.81 14.14 -13.72
CA CYS A 181 -19.82 15.59 -13.57
C CYS A 181 -20.20 16.32 -14.86
N GLN A 182 -19.99 15.73 -16.04
CA GLN A 182 -20.43 16.25 -17.34
C GLN A 182 -21.84 15.78 -17.73
N GLY A 183 -22.44 14.90 -16.93
CA GLY A 183 -23.73 14.29 -17.20
C GLY A 183 -24.93 15.10 -16.70
N SER A 184 -26.03 14.37 -16.52
CA SER A 184 -27.29 14.86 -15.95
C SER A 184 -27.15 15.40 -14.53
N PRO A 185 -28.12 16.20 -14.04
CA PRO A 185 -28.17 16.64 -12.65
C PRO A 185 -28.09 15.47 -11.64
N GLU A 186 -28.72 14.34 -11.94
CA GLU A 186 -28.71 13.14 -11.10
C GLU A 186 -27.32 12.50 -11.03
N GLN A 187 -26.59 12.46 -12.15
CA GLN A 187 -25.21 11.97 -12.19
C GLN A 187 -24.25 12.87 -11.40
N LYS A 188 -24.42 14.19 -11.50
CA LYS A 188 -23.65 15.17 -10.72
C LYS A 188 -23.93 15.01 -9.22
N ALA A 189 -25.20 14.87 -8.83
CA ALA A 189 -25.59 14.65 -7.44
C ALA A 189 -25.01 13.33 -6.89
N MET A 190 -25.04 12.26 -7.68
CA MET A 190 -24.43 10.97 -7.32
C MET A 190 -22.91 11.09 -7.09
N ALA A 191 -22.20 11.84 -7.96
CA ALA A 191 -20.78 12.10 -7.79
C ALA A 191 -20.47 12.91 -6.52
N GLN A 192 -21.29 13.94 -6.24
CA GLN A 192 -21.14 14.75 -5.03
C GLN A 192 -21.40 13.95 -3.76
N ASP A 193 -22.42 13.09 -3.73
CA ASP A 193 -22.72 12.22 -2.59
C ASP A 193 -21.56 11.26 -2.30
N ALA A 194 -21.01 10.61 -3.33
CA ALA A 194 -19.85 9.75 -3.18
C ALA A 194 -18.64 10.54 -2.63
N LEU A 195 -18.32 11.71 -3.21
CA LEU A 195 -17.24 12.55 -2.71
C LEU A 195 -17.40 12.92 -1.24
N ASN A 196 -18.60 13.31 -0.81
CA ASN A 196 -18.88 13.66 0.59
C ASN A 196 -18.60 12.50 1.55
N ARG A 197 -18.96 11.27 1.17
CA ARG A 197 -18.77 10.08 2.00
C ARG A 197 -17.32 9.60 2.05
N TRP A 198 -16.60 9.70 0.93
CA TRP A 198 -15.24 9.15 0.80
C TRP A 198 -14.11 10.14 1.13
N TRP A 199 -14.38 11.45 1.15
CA TRP A 199 -13.34 12.46 1.39
C TRP A 199 -12.54 12.23 2.69
N TRP A 200 -13.23 12.19 3.82
CA TRP A 200 -12.57 12.02 5.12
C TRP A 200 -11.93 10.63 5.28
N PRO A 201 -12.60 9.53 4.90
CA PRO A 201 -11.97 8.21 4.90
C PRO A 201 -10.67 8.15 4.08
N SER A 202 -10.62 8.76 2.89
CA SER A 202 -9.40 8.80 2.08
C SER A 202 -8.26 9.54 2.80
N LEU A 203 -8.55 10.61 3.53
CA LEU A 203 -7.54 11.30 4.34
C LEU A 203 -7.04 10.45 5.52
N MET A 204 -7.88 9.59 6.10
CA MET A 204 -7.48 8.70 7.20
C MET A 204 -6.49 7.61 6.76
N MET A 205 -6.33 7.37 5.45
CA MET A 205 -5.35 6.41 4.92
C MET A 205 -3.89 6.80 5.22
N PHE A 206 -3.62 8.09 5.43
CA PHE A 206 -2.29 8.58 5.80
C PHE A 206 -1.91 8.25 7.25
N GLY A 207 -2.84 7.68 8.02
CA GLY A 207 -2.61 7.29 9.41
C GLY A 207 -2.94 8.39 10.41
N PRO A 208 -2.62 8.17 11.70
CA PRO A 208 -2.81 9.16 12.75
C PRO A 208 -1.88 10.36 12.54
N SER A 209 -2.12 11.43 13.32
CA SER A 209 -1.21 12.56 13.38
C SER A 209 0.19 12.13 13.88
N ASP A 210 1.23 12.90 13.56
CA ASP A 210 2.61 12.57 13.96
C ASP A 210 2.77 12.41 15.49
N ILE A 211 2.04 13.23 16.27
CA ILE A 211 2.07 13.15 17.74
C ILE A 211 1.44 11.85 18.28
N ASP A 212 0.54 11.23 17.51
CA ASP A 212 -0.20 10.02 17.87
C ASP A 212 0.31 8.78 17.11
N SER A 213 1.45 8.85 16.42
CA SER A 213 2.02 7.75 15.65
C SER A 213 3.11 6.98 16.43
N PRO A 214 2.80 5.85 17.09
CA PRO A 214 3.75 5.10 17.93
C PRO A 214 4.85 4.39 17.14
N HIS A 215 4.73 4.33 15.81
CA HIS A 215 5.70 3.70 14.93
C HIS A 215 6.66 4.69 14.26
N THR A 216 6.40 6.00 14.36
CA THR A 216 7.29 7.05 13.86
C THR A 216 8.32 7.48 14.92
N GLN A 217 8.01 7.32 16.21
CA GLN A 217 8.88 7.72 17.33
C GLN A 217 10.00 6.70 17.64
N GLN A 218 10.23 5.69 16.79
CA GLN A 218 11.13 4.56 17.04
C GLN A 218 12.51 4.75 16.42
#